data_AF-A0A023BNZ1-F1
#
_entry.id   AF-A0A023BNZ1-F1
#
_cell.length_a   1.000
_cell.length_b   1.000
_cell.length_c   1.000
_cell.angle_alpha   90.00
_cell.angle_beta   90.00
_cell.angle_gamma   90.00
#
_symmetry.space_group_name_H-M   'P 1'
#
loop_
_entity.id
_entity.type
_entity.pdbx_description
1 polymer ?
#
loop_
_entity_poly.entity_id
_entity_poly.type
_entity_poly.pdbx_seq_one_letter_code
_entity_poly.pdbx_strand_id
1 'polypeptide(L)'
;MLISSQKTLIPLSILFYLISYTSYTQEKPVRLIEEKQKKRTILYVQNDTNTDKSVFLKINPIGYRKSAQRPIIKNIPAKSKIQMLILIPLADVESHYTYNLVVNEELETIDVKHSKSLKKKDSI
;
A
#
# COMPACT_ATOMS: atom_id res chain seq x y z
N MET A 1 -42.12 -38.99 34.69
CA MET A 1 -41.84 -38.59 33.29
C MET A 1 -42.88 -37.57 32.89
N LEU A 2 -42.46 -36.35 32.53
CA LEU A 2 -43.02 -35.52 31.44
C LEU A 2 -42.21 -34.22 31.39
N ILE A 3 -41.19 -34.25 30.54
CA ILE A 3 -40.29 -33.13 30.27
C ILE A 3 -41.07 -32.16 29.37
N SER A 4 -41.49 -31.03 29.93
CA SER A 4 -42.06 -29.92 29.17
C SER A 4 -40.94 -29.21 28.40
N SER A 5 -40.90 -29.42 27.08
CA SER A 5 -39.95 -28.80 26.17
C SER A 5 -40.39 -27.35 25.90
N GLN A 6 -39.79 -26.39 26.59
CA GLN A 6 -40.02 -24.96 26.33
C GLN A 6 -39.41 -24.59 24.98
N LYS A 7 -40.26 -24.37 23.98
CA LYS A 7 -39.84 -23.83 22.67
C LYS A 7 -39.55 -22.34 22.85
N THR A 8 -38.28 -21.96 22.85
CA THR A 8 -37.85 -20.56 22.88
C THR A 8 -38.25 -19.87 21.57
N LEU A 9 -39.31 -19.05 21.61
CA LEU A 9 -39.72 -18.18 20.51
C LEU A 9 -38.76 -16.99 20.47
N ILE A 10 -37.72 -17.08 19.63
CA ILE A 10 -36.79 -15.98 19.40
C ILE A 10 -37.57 -14.84 18.70
N PRO A 11 -37.68 -13.63 19.29
CA PRO A 11 -38.42 -12.54 18.68
C PRO A 11 -37.75 -12.09 17.38
N LEU A 12 -38.56 -11.88 16.33
CA LEU A 12 -38.12 -11.52 14.97
C LEU A 12 -37.18 -10.30 14.90
N SER A 13 -37.30 -9.40 15.89
CA SER A 13 -36.40 -8.25 16.12
C SER A 13 -34.93 -8.66 16.30
N ILE A 14 -34.65 -9.75 17.02
CA ILE A 14 -33.28 -10.24 17.25
C ILE A 14 -32.69 -10.82 15.97
N LEU A 15 -33.51 -11.44 15.11
CA LEU A 15 -33.08 -11.96 13.83
C LEU A 15 -32.71 -10.83 12.84
N PHE A 16 -33.43 -9.71 12.88
CA PHE A 16 -33.14 -8.53 12.06
C PHE A 16 -31.81 -7.85 12.45
N TYR A 17 -31.46 -7.87 13.75
CA TYR A 17 -30.21 -7.30 14.26
C TYR A 17 -28.96 -8.08 13.80
N LEU A 18 -29.10 -9.38 13.51
CA LEU A 18 -27.99 -10.23 13.06
C LEU A 18 -27.60 -9.98 11.58
N ILE A 19 -28.52 -9.46 10.77
CA ILE A 19 -28.30 -9.26 9.32
C ILE A 19 -27.57 -7.93 9.04
N SER A 20 -27.51 -7.01 10.02
CA SER A 20 -26.99 -5.64 9.84
C SER A 20 -25.46 -5.55 9.72
N TYR A 21 -24.71 -6.64 9.89
CA TYR A 21 -23.25 -6.60 10.00
C TYR A 21 -22.47 -6.92 8.72
N THR A 22 -23.09 -6.99 7.54
CA THR A 22 -22.36 -7.21 6.28
C THR A 22 -21.72 -5.92 5.77
N SER A 23 -20.62 -5.52 6.39
CA SER A 23 -19.75 -4.48 5.83
C SER A 23 -18.94 -5.04 4.67
N TYR A 24 -19.20 -4.57 3.45
CA TYR A 24 -18.36 -4.83 2.29
C TYR A 24 -17.07 -4.02 2.42
N THR A 25 -15.96 -4.71 2.71
CA THR A 25 -14.63 -4.08 2.62
C THR A 25 -14.31 -3.86 1.14
N GLN A 26 -14.13 -2.60 0.74
CA GLN A 26 -13.68 -2.27 -0.61
C GLN A 26 -12.18 -2.58 -0.69
N GLU A 27 -11.82 -3.72 -1.29
CA GLU A 27 -10.42 -4.00 -1.58
C GLU A 27 -9.87 -2.92 -2.51
N LYS A 28 -8.76 -2.30 -2.10
CA LYS A 28 -8.08 -1.32 -2.94
C LYS A 28 -7.54 -2.01 -4.20
N PRO A 29 -7.86 -1.50 -5.40
CA PRO A 29 -7.48 -2.14 -6.67
C PRO A 29 -5.96 -2.17 -6.93
N VAL A 30 -5.22 -1.24 -6.32
CA VAL A 30 -3.76 -1.19 -6.33
C VAL A 30 -3.28 -1.07 -4.90
N ARG A 31 -2.38 -1.96 -4.47
CA ARG A 31 -1.97 -2.08 -3.06
C ARG A 31 -0.49 -2.36 -2.90
N LEU A 32 0.07 -1.88 -1.79
CA LEU A 32 1.43 -2.19 -1.36
C LEU A 32 1.44 -3.58 -0.70
N ILE A 33 2.35 -4.45 -1.14
CA ILE A 33 2.57 -5.78 -0.54
C ILE A 33 3.96 -5.81 0.07
N GLU A 34 4.03 -6.27 1.32
CA GLU A 34 5.27 -6.40 2.07
C GLU A 34 5.69 -7.87 2.18
N GLU A 35 6.90 -8.18 1.72
CA GLU A 35 7.52 -9.50 1.91
C GLU A 35 8.73 -9.36 2.85
N LYS A 36 8.55 -9.77 4.11
CA LYS A 36 9.61 -9.75 5.13
C LYS A 36 10.58 -10.93 4.93
N GLN A 37 11.87 -10.63 4.87
CA GLN A 37 12.95 -11.61 4.89
C GLN A 37 13.87 -11.37 6.09
N LYS A 38 14.78 -12.32 6.38
CA LYS A 38 15.66 -12.28 7.56
C LYS A 38 16.47 -10.98 7.72
N LYS A 39 16.94 -10.38 6.62
CA LYS A 39 17.82 -9.19 6.64
C LYS A 39 17.27 -8.00 5.85
N ARG A 40 16.08 -8.11 5.28
CA ARG A 40 15.50 -7.09 4.40
C ARG A 40 14.00 -7.30 4.26
N THR A 41 13.30 -6.23 3.93
CA THR A 41 11.89 -6.26 3.55
C THR A 41 11.77 -5.81 2.10
N ILE A 42 11.07 -6.57 1.27
CA ILE A 42 10.84 -6.21 -0.13
C ILE A 42 9.43 -5.65 -0.25
N LEU A 43 9.31 -4.44 -0.81
CA LEU A 43 8.02 -3.81 -1.08
C LEU A 43 7.67 -3.95 -2.55
N TYR A 44 6.47 -4.46 -2.80
CA TYR A 44 5.87 -4.57 -4.11
C TYR A 44 4.63 -3.71 -4.20
N VAL A 45 4.24 -3.37 -5.42
CA VAL A 45 2.89 -2.89 -5.72
C VAL A 45 2.20 -3.94 -6.58
N GLN A 46 1.01 -4.34 -6.13
CA GLN A 46 0.10 -5.22 -6.85
C GLN A 46 -0.97 -4.37 -7.53
N ASN A 47 -1.18 -4.57 -8.83
CA ASN A 47 -2.29 -4.02 -9.58
C ASN A 47 -3.28 -5.14 -9.91
N ASP A 48 -4.42 -5.17 -9.22
CA ASP A 48 -5.47 -6.15 -9.44
C ASP A 48 -6.51 -5.69 -10.47
N THR A 49 -6.32 -4.53 -11.10
CA THR A 49 -7.21 -4.04 -12.16
C THR A 49 -6.91 -4.69 -13.51
N ASN A 50 -7.80 -4.47 -14.48
CA ASN A 50 -7.67 -4.92 -15.86
C ASN A 50 -6.93 -3.90 -16.74
N THR A 51 -6.36 -2.84 -16.15
CA THR A 51 -5.72 -1.73 -16.88
C THR A 51 -4.38 -1.41 -16.24
N ASP A 52 -3.43 -0.96 -17.05
CA ASP A 52 -2.16 -0.49 -16.53
C ASP A 52 -2.36 0.77 -15.69
N LYS A 53 -1.54 0.93 -14.64
CA LYS A 53 -1.61 2.08 -13.73
C LYS A 53 -0.25 2.71 -13.55
N SER A 54 -0.19 4.05 -13.58
CA SER A 54 1.01 4.77 -13.16
C SER A 54 0.95 4.99 -11.65
N VAL A 55 2.02 4.63 -10.95
CA VAL A 55 2.07 4.64 -9.50
C VAL A 55 3.26 5.43 -9.00
N PHE A 56 2.99 6.38 -8.11
CA PHE A 56 4.01 7.05 -7.30
C PHE A 56 4.03 6.44 -5.89
N LEU A 57 5.20 6.00 -5.45
CA LEU A 57 5.45 5.50 -4.11
C LEU A 57 6.55 6.31 -3.44
N LYS A 58 6.24 6.88 -2.28
CA LYS A 58 7.22 7.49 -1.39
C LYS A 58 7.15 6.82 -0.02
N ILE A 59 8.27 6.28 0.44
CA ILE A 59 8.41 5.74 1.79
C ILE A 59 9.06 6.79 2.68
N ASN A 60 8.61 6.90 3.93
CA ASN A 60 9.28 7.64 4.99
C ASN A 60 9.84 6.64 6.02
N PRO A 61 11.04 6.09 5.76
CA PRO A 61 11.63 5.06 6.60
C PRO A 61 12.40 5.64 7.79
N ILE A 62 12.22 5.02 8.96
CA ILE A 62 13.06 5.20 10.15
C ILE A 62 13.76 3.86 10.43
N GLY A 63 15.05 3.91 10.78
CA GLY A 63 15.84 2.71 11.04
C GLY A 63 16.26 1.91 9.79
N TYR A 64 16.04 2.42 8.58
CA TYR A 64 16.50 1.80 7.33
C TYR A 64 17.59 2.64 6.63
N ARG A 65 18.31 2.02 5.69
CA ARG A 65 19.26 2.74 4.81
C ARG A 65 18.59 3.88 4.03
N LYS A 66 19.30 5.01 3.89
CA LYS A 66 18.81 6.23 3.18
C LYS A 66 18.34 6.00 1.74
N SER A 67 18.80 4.94 1.08
CA SER A 67 18.33 4.55 -0.26
C SER A 67 16.81 4.35 -0.33
N ALA A 68 16.17 3.96 0.78
CA ALA A 68 14.74 3.76 0.87
C ALA A 68 13.89 5.06 0.82
N GLN A 69 14.50 6.24 0.98
CA GLN A 69 13.79 7.53 0.97
C GLN A 69 13.50 8.06 -0.45
N ARG A 70 14.10 7.44 -1.48
CA ARG A 70 13.93 7.89 -2.86
C ARG A 70 12.51 7.55 -3.34
N PRO A 71 11.72 8.53 -3.80
CA PRO A 71 10.42 8.24 -4.39
C PRO A 71 10.59 7.46 -5.69
N ILE A 72 9.60 6.62 -6.00
CA ILE A 72 9.58 5.75 -7.18
C ILE A 72 8.31 6.03 -7.96
N ILE A 73 8.46 6.26 -9.26
CA ILE A 73 7.36 6.32 -10.22
C ILE A 73 7.54 5.15 -11.17
N LYS A 74 6.50 4.31 -11.31
CA LYS A 74 6.51 3.18 -12.24
C LYS A 74 5.11 2.92 -12.80
N ASN A 75 5.08 2.44 -14.03
CA ASN A 75 3.89 1.80 -14.59
C ASN A 75 3.80 0.37 -14.07
N ILE A 76 2.63 0.00 -13.57
CA ILE A 76 2.30 -1.32 -13.05
C ILE A 76 1.27 -1.94 -13.99
N PRO A 77 1.67 -2.94 -14.80
CA PRO A 77 0.75 -3.58 -15.73
C PRO A 77 -0.49 -4.16 -15.06
N ALA A 78 -1.58 -4.31 -15.80
CA ALA A 78 -2.78 -5.01 -15.35
C ALA A 78 -2.42 -6.40 -14.78
N LYS A 79 -3.10 -6.79 -13.69
CA LYS A 79 -2.94 -8.11 -13.03
C LYS A 79 -1.50 -8.49 -12.67
N SER A 80 -0.66 -7.51 -12.35
CA SER A 80 0.77 -7.73 -12.12
C SER A 80 1.24 -7.28 -10.74
N LYS A 81 2.35 -7.88 -10.31
CA LYS A 81 3.10 -7.51 -9.11
C LYS A 81 4.47 -7.00 -9.51
N ILE A 82 4.80 -5.77 -9.14
CA ILE A 82 6.10 -5.16 -9.47
C ILE A 82 6.86 -4.80 -8.20
N GLN A 83 8.14 -5.16 -8.16
CA GLN A 83 9.04 -4.77 -7.08
C GLN A 83 9.33 -3.26 -7.16
N MET A 84 9.08 -2.57 -6.06
CA MET A 84 9.34 -1.14 -5.94
C MET A 84 10.71 -0.90 -5.31
N LEU A 85 10.89 -1.34 -4.06
CA LEU A 85 12.13 -1.12 -3.32
C LEU A 85 12.43 -2.23 -2.32
N ILE A 86 13.68 -2.25 -1.84
CA ILE A 86 14.15 -3.12 -0.76
C ILE A 86 14.52 -2.25 0.42
N LEU A 87 13.88 -2.50 1.55
CA LEU A 87 14.21 -1.92 2.84
C LEU A 87 15.27 -2.77 3.53
N ILE A 88 16.38 -2.16 3.92
CA ILE A 88 17.47 -2.82 4.66
C ILE A 88 17.60 -2.13 6.02
N PRO A 89 17.26 -2.82 7.13
CA PRO A 89 17.30 -2.24 8.47
C PRO A 89 18.75 -1.98 8.89
N LEU A 90 18.92 -0.98 9.75
CA LEU A 90 20.15 -0.70 10.48
C LEU A 90 20.18 -1.55 11.75
N ALA A 91 21.37 -1.93 12.22
CA ALA A 91 21.51 -2.83 13.36
C ALA A 91 20.98 -2.23 14.67
N ASP A 92 21.17 -0.92 14.85
CA ASP A 92 21.03 -0.25 16.16
C ASP A 92 19.80 0.66 16.26
N VAL A 93 18.88 0.60 15.28
CA VAL A 93 17.70 1.48 15.24
C VAL A 93 16.45 0.67 14.90
N GLU A 94 15.42 0.81 15.73
CA GLU A 94 14.12 0.19 15.47
C GLU A 94 13.58 0.65 14.10
N SER A 95 13.21 -0.34 13.28
CA SER A 95 12.87 -0.12 11.88
C SER A 95 11.36 -0.08 11.66
N HIS A 96 10.86 1.06 11.22
CA HIS A 96 9.46 1.26 10.85
C HIS A 96 9.33 2.28 9.72
N TYR A 97 8.21 2.26 9.00
CA TYR A 97 8.01 3.19 7.89
C TYR A 97 6.54 3.56 7.72
N THR A 98 6.30 4.77 7.20
CA THR A 98 5.03 5.17 6.61
C THR A 98 5.19 5.32 5.10
N TYR A 99 4.09 5.38 4.36
CA TYR A 99 4.14 5.51 2.91
C TYR A 99 3.02 6.38 2.35
N ASN A 100 3.31 6.99 1.21
CA ASN A 100 2.33 7.60 0.33
C ASN A 100 2.33 6.82 -0.98
N LEU A 101 1.19 6.21 -1.31
CA LEU A 101 0.94 5.50 -2.55
C LEU A 101 -0.13 6.26 -3.33
N VAL A 102 0.26 6.90 -4.43
CA VAL A 102 -0.64 7.62 -5.33
C VAL A 102 -0.75 6.80 -6.61
N VAL A 103 -1.99 6.54 -7.03
CA VAL A 103 -2.32 5.73 -8.20
C VAL A 103 -3.05 6.62 -9.19
N ASN A 104 -2.45 6.84 -10.35
CA ASN A 104 -3.07 7.61 -11.42
C ASN A 104 -3.86 6.67 -12.32
N GLU A 105 -5.05 7.11 -12.74
CA GLU A 105 -5.89 6.32 -13.64
C GLU A 105 -5.34 6.28 -15.05
N GLU A 106 -4.69 7.36 -15.47
CA GLU A 106 -4.04 7.53 -16.76
C GLU A 106 -2.53 7.32 -16.67
N LEU A 107 -1.94 6.84 -17.76
CA LEU A 107 -0.50 6.62 -17.88
C LEU A 107 0.21 7.95 -18.12
N GLU A 108 0.65 8.59 -17.05
CA GLU A 108 1.52 9.76 -17.17
C GLU A 108 2.97 9.33 -17.42
N THR A 109 3.53 9.79 -18.53
CA THR A 109 4.97 9.66 -18.82
C THR A 109 5.69 10.77 -18.04
N ILE A 110 6.04 10.52 -16.77
CA ILE A 110 6.75 11.52 -15.97
C ILE A 110 8.24 11.50 -16.35
N ASP A 111 8.60 12.32 -17.34
CA ASP A 111 9.99 12.58 -17.70
C ASP A 111 10.57 13.64 -16.75
N VAL A 112 11.36 13.20 -15.76
CA VAL A 112 12.00 14.09 -14.79
C VAL A 112 13.15 14.83 -15.47
N LYS A 113 12.85 15.93 -16.16
CA LYS A 113 13.89 16.82 -16.69
C LYS A 113 14.63 17.49 -15.54
N HIS A 114 15.85 17.04 -15.30
CA HIS A 114 16.77 17.69 -14.38
C HIS A 114 17.29 19.00 -15.02
N SER A 115 16.58 20.11 -14.82
CA SER A 115 17.14 21.42 -15.13
C SER A 115 18.20 21.76 -14.08
N LYS A 116 19.48 21.58 -14.44
CA LYS A 116 20.59 22.16 -13.68
C LYS A 116 20.46 23.68 -13.78
N SER A 117 19.96 24.33 -12.74
CA SER A 117 20.12 25.78 -12.59
C SER A 117 21.63 26.07 -12.47
N LEU A 118 22.24 26.50 -13.58
CA LEU A 118 23.59 27.02 -13.59
C LEU A 118 23.57 28.35 -12.82
N LYS A 119 24.11 28.34 -11.59
CA LYS A 119 24.43 29.59 -10.89
C LYS A 119 25.41 30.37 -11.78
N LYS A 120 24.93 31.46 -12.36
CA LYS A 120 25.76 32.46 -13.04
C LYS A 120 26.78 32.96 -12.01
N LYS A 121 28.05 32.66 -12.24
CA LYS A 121 29.16 33.20 -11.47
C LYS A 121 29.33 34.63 -11.93
N ASP A 122 28.87 35.59 -11.13
CA ASP A 122 29.09 37.00 -11.40
C ASP A 122 30.60 37.25 -11.32
N SER A 123 31.18 37.58 -12.47
CA SER A 123 32.56 38.04 -12.61
C SER A 123 32.65 39.43 -12.01
N ILE A 124 33.55 39.59 -11.05
CA ILE A 124 34.06 40.88 -10.55
C ILE A 124 34.95 41.50 -11.64
#